data_AF-A0A3B5LD43-F1
#
_entry.id   AF-A0A3B5LD43-F1
#
_cell.length_a   1.000
_cell.length_b   1.000
_cell.length_c   1.000
_cell.angle_alpha   90.00
_cell.angle_beta   90.00
_cell.angle_gamma   90.00
#
_symmetry.space_group_name_H-M   'P 1'
#
loop_
_entity.id
_entity.type
_entity.pdbx_description
1 polymer ?
#
loop_
_entity_poly.entity_id
_entity_poly.type
_entity_poly.pdbx_seq_one_letter_code
_entity_poly.pdbx_strand_id
1 'polypeptide(L)'
;MEKRNRERREKEKPEQDFRERLRQEKEQKEKEEKEERREILKQQKEMKEKQSEQKGRERRDVEKEKRQGRDSRLDILRVKEEKRGEGEKSKISKDRAEPPPKKRKKWLKEVPSSSSESDSSRPSDDEGPVWGGVSSRAMREMFKSYVEMLVSTALDPDMIQALEDTDDELYLPPMRKIDSLLSEQKKRLLRRINMSVPHQEVLHMYPKMTADPLESGAVRVHLDGEGYSRKTLSRVKKSFPKQQDIKLSIETCRLYSLYHSLHHYKYHTFLHCKKETDNIEQAAEDPGQEEVVQQCMANQAWLEKLFSSFVELLTLSAKA
;
A
#
# COMPACT_ATOMS: atom_id res chain seq x y z
N MET A 1 -5.62 43.66 57.37
CA MET A 1 -4.81 43.23 56.22
C MET A 1 -4.54 41.72 56.26
N GLU A 2 -4.18 41.15 57.41
CA GLU A 2 -3.82 39.72 57.59
C GLU A 2 -4.85 38.71 57.06
N LYS A 3 -6.15 38.91 57.30
CA LYS A 3 -7.19 37.95 56.86
C LYS A 3 -7.15 37.66 55.35
N ARG A 4 -6.92 38.69 54.52
CA ARG A 4 -6.75 38.57 53.06
C ARG A 4 -5.46 37.83 52.66
N ASN A 5 -4.39 37.94 53.45
CA ASN A 5 -3.14 37.20 53.21
C ASN A 5 -3.26 35.73 53.61
N ARG A 6 -4.03 35.43 54.66
CA ARG A 6 -4.36 34.05 55.07
C ARG A 6 -5.21 33.33 54.01
N GLU A 7 -6.29 33.97 53.55
CA GLU A 7 -7.15 33.45 52.49
C GLU A 7 -6.42 33.23 51.16
N ARG A 8 -5.40 34.05 50.83
CA ARG A 8 -4.52 33.80 49.68
C ARG A 8 -3.65 32.56 49.88
N ARG A 9 -2.94 32.44 51.01
CA ARG A 9 -2.11 31.25 51.31
C ARG A 9 -2.92 29.95 51.37
N GLU A 10 -4.17 30.00 51.82
CA GLU A 10 -5.07 28.85 51.86
C GLU A 10 -5.57 28.43 50.46
N LYS A 11 -5.57 29.35 49.47
CA LYS A 11 -5.88 29.04 48.05
C LYS A 11 -4.65 28.67 47.21
N GLU A 12 -3.49 29.26 47.48
CA GLU A 12 -2.25 29.00 46.73
C GLU A 12 -1.71 27.58 46.95
N LYS A 13 -1.88 27.00 48.15
CA LYS A 13 -1.47 25.62 48.47
C LYS A 13 -2.12 24.55 47.58
N PRO A 14 -3.46 24.40 47.52
CA PRO A 14 -4.08 23.38 46.68
C PRO A 14 -3.80 23.58 45.19
N GLU A 15 -3.55 24.81 44.72
CA GLU A 15 -3.13 25.06 43.34
C GLU A 15 -1.70 24.56 43.06
N GLN A 16 -0.78 24.69 44.03
CA GLN A 16 0.55 24.09 43.95
C GLN A 16 0.49 22.56 43.97
N ASP A 17 -0.26 21.97 44.91
CA ASP A 17 -0.42 20.50 45.02
C ASP A 17 -1.10 19.89 43.77
N PHE A 18 -1.99 20.63 43.11
CA PHE A 18 -2.58 20.22 41.83
C PHE A 18 -1.56 20.29 40.69
N ARG A 19 -0.79 21.39 40.62
CA ARG A 19 0.24 21.60 39.60
C ARG A 19 1.41 20.61 39.73
N GLU A 20 1.73 20.16 40.93
CA GLU A 20 2.74 19.13 41.18
C GLU A 20 2.24 17.74 40.75
N ARG A 21 1.02 17.35 41.11
CA ARG A 21 0.41 16.10 40.62
C ARG A 21 0.35 16.05 39.09
N LEU A 22 -0.03 17.14 38.44
CA LEU A 22 -0.06 17.22 36.97
C LEU A 22 1.32 17.04 36.32
N ARG A 23 2.41 17.41 37.02
CA ARG A 23 3.79 17.13 36.56
C ARG A 23 4.15 15.67 36.76
N GLN A 24 3.85 15.10 37.92
CA GLN A 24 4.11 13.69 38.22
C GLN A 24 3.39 12.76 37.24
N GLU A 25 2.10 13.03 36.95
CA GLU A 25 1.31 12.29 35.95
C GLU A 25 1.94 12.40 34.54
N LYS A 26 2.41 13.60 34.15
CA LYS A 26 3.08 13.80 32.87
C LYS A 26 4.42 13.05 32.78
N GLU A 27 5.23 13.09 33.84
CA GLU A 27 6.50 12.35 33.90
C GLU A 27 6.30 10.84 33.93
N GLN A 28 5.24 10.35 34.56
CA GLN A 28 4.88 8.93 34.55
C GLN A 28 4.48 8.50 33.14
N LYS A 29 3.60 9.26 32.48
CA LYS A 29 3.17 9.00 31.11
C LYS A 29 4.33 9.04 30.10
N GLU A 30 5.30 9.94 30.29
CA GLU A 30 6.51 10.00 29.45
C GLU A 30 7.44 8.79 29.69
N LYS A 31 7.48 8.23 30.91
CA LYS A 31 8.21 6.99 31.20
C LYS A 31 7.52 5.78 30.55
N GLU A 32 6.20 5.67 30.68
CA GLU A 32 5.40 4.60 30.07
C GLU A 32 5.54 4.59 28.54
N GLU A 33 5.39 5.75 27.87
CA GLU A 33 5.58 5.85 26.41
C GLU A 33 7.02 5.49 25.98
N LYS A 34 8.02 5.82 26.80
CA LYS A 34 9.43 5.50 26.55
C LYS A 34 9.75 4.01 26.75
N GLU A 35 9.02 3.33 27.62
CA GLU A 35 9.11 1.89 27.85
C GLU A 35 8.41 1.13 26.71
N GLU A 36 7.18 1.51 26.35
CA GLU A 36 6.45 0.97 25.19
C GLU A 36 7.27 1.09 23.89
N ARG A 37 7.88 2.25 23.63
CA ARG A 37 8.78 2.46 22.48
C ARG A 37 10.01 1.54 22.49
N ARG A 38 10.51 1.15 23.68
CA ARG A 38 11.63 0.19 23.81
C ARG A 38 11.18 -1.24 23.53
N GLU A 39 9.99 -1.63 23.98
CA GLU A 39 9.42 -2.94 23.70
C GLU A 39 9.12 -3.12 22.20
N ILE A 40 8.46 -2.13 21.56
CA ILE A 40 8.20 -2.15 20.12
C ILE A 40 9.51 -2.29 19.32
N LEU A 41 10.57 -1.57 19.71
CA LEU A 41 11.88 -1.67 19.05
C LEU A 41 12.53 -3.06 19.25
N LYS A 42 12.36 -3.67 20.42
CA LYS A 42 12.83 -5.03 20.72
C LYS A 42 12.08 -6.07 19.88
N GLN A 43 10.74 -5.99 19.83
CA GLN A 43 9.89 -6.86 19.01
C GLN A 43 10.22 -6.73 17.51
N GLN A 44 10.43 -5.52 16.98
CA GLN A 44 10.87 -5.33 15.60
C GLN A 44 12.23 -5.99 15.32
N LYS A 45 13.17 -5.93 16.28
CA LYS A 45 14.49 -6.57 16.13
C LYS A 45 14.35 -8.10 16.09
N GLU A 46 13.58 -8.69 17.02
CA GLU A 46 13.32 -10.13 17.06
C GLU A 46 12.59 -10.63 15.81
N MET A 47 11.59 -9.89 15.31
CA MET A 47 10.91 -10.22 14.04
C MET A 47 11.87 -10.19 12.84
N LYS A 48 12.76 -9.19 12.79
CA LYS A 48 13.76 -9.06 11.72
C LYS A 48 14.80 -10.19 11.77
N GLU A 49 15.17 -10.63 12.98
CA GLU A 49 16.08 -11.75 13.21
C GLU A 49 15.44 -13.07 12.77
N LYS A 50 14.21 -13.38 13.23
CA LYS A 50 13.43 -14.55 12.79
C LYS A 50 13.27 -14.59 11.26
N GLN A 51 12.94 -13.47 10.62
CA GLN A 51 12.82 -13.40 9.16
C GLN A 51 14.16 -13.61 8.44
N SER A 52 15.29 -13.17 9.04
CA SER A 52 16.62 -13.43 8.51
C SER A 52 17.01 -14.91 8.65
N GLU A 53 16.69 -15.54 9.78
CA GLU A 53 16.91 -16.98 9.98
C GLU A 53 16.10 -17.82 9.01
N GLN A 54 14.82 -17.50 8.81
CA GLN A 54 13.95 -18.20 7.86
C GLN A 54 14.51 -18.13 6.44
N LYS A 55 14.85 -16.94 5.95
CA LYS A 55 15.53 -16.75 4.65
C LYS A 55 16.87 -17.50 4.57
N GLY A 56 17.57 -17.66 5.69
CA GLY A 56 18.78 -18.47 5.80
C GLY A 56 18.54 -19.98 5.77
N ARG A 57 17.39 -20.47 6.27
CA ARG A 57 16.96 -21.87 6.15
C ARG A 57 16.54 -22.17 4.71
N GLU A 58 15.62 -21.40 4.15
CA GLU A 58 15.15 -21.50 2.75
C GLU A 58 16.32 -21.56 1.75
N ARG A 59 17.33 -20.69 1.89
CA ARG A 59 18.53 -20.70 1.03
C ARG A 59 19.34 -22.00 1.14
N ARG A 60 19.46 -22.59 2.34
CA ARG A 60 20.19 -23.85 2.55
C ARG A 60 19.41 -25.04 1.99
N ASP A 61 18.09 -25.03 2.08
CA ASP A 61 17.28 -26.12 1.55
C ASP A 61 17.20 -26.07 0.02
N VAL A 62 17.10 -24.89 -0.60
CA VAL A 62 17.27 -24.70 -2.05
C VAL A 62 18.66 -25.11 -2.54
N GLU A 63 19.72 -24.94 -1.75
CA GLU A 63 21.05 -25.45 -2.11
C GLU A 63 21.12 -26.98 -2.04
N LYS A 64 20.50 -27.62 -1.03
CA LYS A 64 20.41 -29.08 -0.93
C LYS A 64 19.64 -29.69 -2.10
N GLU A 65 18.48 -29.13 -2.46
CA GLU A 65 17.71 -29.59 -3.63
C GLU A 65 18.53 -29.47 -4.92
N LYS A 66 19.24 -28.35 -5.12
CA LYS A 66 20.13 -28.17 -6.28
C LYS A 66 21.31 -29.13 -6.32
N ARG A 67 21.79 -29.61 -5.16
CA ARG A 67 22.81 -30.67 -5.07
C ARG A 67 22.23 -32.03 -5.42
N GLN A 68 21.08 -32.41 -4.83
CA GLN A 68 20.40 -33.66 -5.14
C GLN A 68 19.99 -33.75 -6.62
N GLY A 69 19.42 -32.69 -7.19
CA GLY A 69 19.05 -32.63 -8.61
C GLY A 69 20.25 -32.65 -9.57
N ARG A 70 21.48 -32.35 -9.10
CA ARG A 70 22.72 -32.58 -9.87
C ARG A 70 23.17 -34.03 -9.79
N ASP A 71 23.05 -34.66 -8.63
CA ASP A 71 23.40 -36.07 -8.42
C ASP A 71 22.52 -36.99 -9.28
N SER A 72 21.19 -36.82 -9.18
CA SER A 72 20.23 -37.57 -10.02
C SER A 72 20.48 -37.38 -11.52
N ARG A 73 21.00 -36.23 -11.94
CA ARG A 73 21.36 -35.96 -13.34
C ARG A 73 22.65 -36.66 -13.77
N LEU A 74 23.60 -36.87 -12.86
CA LEU A 74 24.82 -37.65 -13.11
C LEU A 74 24.50 -39.15 -13.17
N ASP A 75 23.63 -39.66 -12.30
CA ASP A 75 23.16 -41.05 -12.36
C ASP A 75 22.41 -41.35 -13.66
N ILE A 76 21.51 -40.46 -14.10
CA ILE A 76 20.81 -40.59 -15.40
C ILE A 76 21.80 -40.60 -16.59
N LEU A 77 22.92 -39.89 -16.49
CA LEU A 77 23.97 -39.92 -17.52
C LEU A 77 24.77 -41.23 -17.49
N ARG A 78 25.14 -41.75 -16.32
CA ARG A 78 25.79 -43.08 -16.18
C ARG A 78 24.93 -44.20 -16.76
N VAL A 79 23.64 -44.25 -16.41
CA VAL A 79 22.69 -45.25 -16.93
C VAL A 79 22.51 -45.15 -18.46
N LYS A 80 22.72 -43.95 -19.04
CA LYS A 80 22.66 -43.75 -20.50
C LYS A 80 23.96 -44.12 -21.22
N GLU A 81 25.09 -44.15 -20.53
CA GLU A 81 26.39 -44.58 -21.07
C GLU A 81 26.51 -46.11 -21.07
N GLU A 82 26.05 -46.79 -20.01
CA GLU A 82 26.03 -48.26 -19.92
C GLU A 82 25.10 -48.92 -20.96
N LYS A 83 24.11 -48.19 -21.49
CA LYS A 83 23.14 -48.72 -22.47
C LYS A 83 23.57 -48.58 -23.94
N ARG A 84 24.86 -48.36 -24.22
CA ARG A 84 25.35 -48.07 -25.59
C ARG A 84 26.58 -48.87 -26.04
N GLY A 85 26.83 -50.05 -25.47
CA GLY A 85 27.98 -50.88 -25.82
C GLY A 85 27.77 -52.40 -25.75
N GLU A 86 27.06 -52.98 -26.72
CA GLU A 86 27.23 -54.41 -27.10
C GLU A 86 26.74 -54.68 -28.54
N GLY A 87 27.58 -55.33 -29.37
CA GLY A 87 27.30 -55.76 -30.76
C GLY A 87 27.33 -54.65 -31.84
N GLU A 88 27.88 -54.84 -33.05
CA GLU A 88 28.73 -55.91 -33.57
C GLU A 88 29.60 -55.41 -34.77
N LYS A 89 30.48 -56.26 -35.32
CA LYS A 89 31.64 -55.86 -36.17
C LYS A 89 31.32 -55.65 -37.67
N SER A 90 31.98 -54.70 -38.33
CA SER A 90 32.58 -54.89 -39.68
C SER A 90 33.51 -53.73 -40.10
N LYS A 91 34.32 -53.94 -41.15
CA LYS A 91 35.54 -53.19 -41.51
C LYS A 91 35.29 -52.14 -42.62
N ILE A 92 36.05 -51.03 -42.66
CA ILE A 92 36.91 -50.55 -43.78
C ILE A 92 37.49 -49.13 -43.51
N SER A 93 38.45 -48.70 -44.34
CA SER A 93 39.57 -47.77 -44.10
C SER A 93 39.43 -46.30 -44.54
N LYS A 94 40.31 -45.45 -44.00
CA LYS A 94 40.79 -44.13 -44.55
C LYS A 94 39.76 -42.97 -44.55
N ASP A 95 40.12 -41.69 -44.52
CA ASP A 95 41.43 -40.99 -44.48
C ASP A 95 41.34 -39.66 -43.68
N ARG A 96 42.45 -38.94 -43.55
CA ARG A 96 42.66 -37.60 -42.94
C ARG A 96 41.53 -36.56 -43.16
N ALA A 97 41.24 -35.76 -42.13
CA ALA A 97 41.66 -34.34 -42.03
C ALA A 97 41.03 -33.58 -40.83
N GLU A 98 41.74 -32.57 -40.32
CA GLU A 98 41.33 -31.62 -39.26
C GLU A 98 41.92 -30.23 -39.62
N PRO A 99 41.60 -29.12 -38.91
CA PRO A 99 40.32 -28.41 -38.71
C PRO A 99 40.20 -27.30 -39.83
N PRO A 100 39.96 -25.97 -39.65
CA PRO A 100 39.27 -25.18 -38.61
C PRO A 100 38.06 -24.30 -39.08
N PRO A 101 38.04 -22.93 -39.20
CA PRO A 101 37.05 -22.22 -38.38
C PRO A 101 36.20 -21.06 -38.99
N LYS A 102 35.08 -20.76 -38.31
CA LYS A 102 34.46 -19.43 -38.02
C LYS A 102 34.19 -18.43 -39.17
N LYS A 103 32.91 -18.09 -39.36
CA LYS A 103 32.27 -16.75 -39.64
C LYS A 103 30.75 -17.01 -39.77
N ARG A 104 29.77 -16.43 -39.05
CA ARG A 104 29.51 -15.14 -38.36
C ARG A 104 29.14 -13.98 -39.31
N LYS A 105 27.88 -13.50 -39.17
CA LYS A 105 27.25 -12.27 -39.74
C LYS A 105 26.74 -12.35 -41.21
N LYS A 106 25.66 -11.68 -41.66
CA LYS A 106 24.52 -10.96 -41.00
C LYS A 106 23.45 -10.57 -42.08
N TRP A 107 22.15 -10.74 -41.76
CA TRP A 107 20.97 -9.89 -42.05
C TRP A 107 20.48 -9.47 -43.48
N LEU A 108 19.14 -9.53 -43.62
CA LEU A 108 18.22 -8.78 -44.54
C LEU A 108 18.18 -9.22 -46.04
N LYS A 109 17.07 -9.14 -46.78
CA LYS A 109 15.80 -8.38 -46.60
C LYS A 109 14.59 -8.95 -47.39
N GLU A 110 13.39 -8.81 -46.83
CA GLU A 110 12.03 -8.60 -47.43
C GLU A 110 11.30 -9.56 -48.42
N VAL A 111 10.03 -9.78 -48.03
CA VAL A 111 8.75 -10.33 -48.59
C VAL A 111 8.38 -10.06 -50.07
N PRO A 112 7.33 -10.70 -50.68
CA PRO A 112 6.16 -11.45 -50.10
C PRO A 112 5.95 -12.87 -50.73
N SER A 113 4.82 -13.62 -50.67
CA SER A 113 3.43 -13.39 -50.17
C SER A 113 2.63 -14.68 -49.86
N SER A 114 1.48 -14.51 -49.17
CA SER A 114 0.24 -15.33 -49.09
C SER A 114 0.26 -16.87 -48.91
N SER A 115 -0.14 -17.33 -47.71
CA SER A 115 -1.32 -18.20 -47.52
C SER A 115 -1.74 -18.26 -46.04
N SER A 116 -2.99 -18.66 -45.77
CA SER A 116 -3.70 -18.48 -44.49
C SER A 116 -3.70 -19.73 -43.61
N GLU A 117 -3.45 -19.57 -42.31
CA GLU A 117 -3.90 -20.49 -41.25
C GLU A 117 -4.31 -19.67 -40.01
N SER A 118 -5.27 -20.17 -39.24
CA SER A 118 -5.98 -19.40 -38.20
C SER A 118 -5.13 -19.15 -36.95
N ASP A 119 -5.18 -17.94 -36.38
CA ASP A 119 -4.86 -17.71 -34.96
C ASP A 119 -6.05 -17.02 -34.27
N SER A 120 -6.39 -17.52 -33.09
CA SER A 120 -7.50 -17.02 -32.26
C SER A 120 -6.93 -16.19 -31.11
N SER A 121 -6.21 -15.13 -31.47
CA SER A 121 -5.54 -14.23 -30.55
C SER A 121 -6.55 -13.42 -29.73
N ARG A 122 -6.91 -13.93 -28.55
CA ARG A 122 -7.53 -13.12 -27.49
C ARG A 122 -6.65 -11.88 -27.23
N PRO A 123 -7.22 -10.69 -27.01
CA PRO A 123 -6.43 -9.54 -26.57
C PRO A 123 -5.82 -9.86 -25.21
N SER A 124 -4.48 -9.79 -25.13
CA SER A 124 -3.75 -9.95 -23.89
C SER A 124 -3.75 -8.62 -23.13
N ASP A 125 -4.81 -8.34 -22.38
CA ASP A 125 -5.00 -7.13 -21.56
C ASP A 125 -4.03 -6.99 -20.35
N ASP A 126 -2.89 -7.70 -20.35
CA ASP A 126 -1.91 -7.72 -19.26
C ASP A 126 -0.66 -6.85 -19.52
N GLU A 127 -0.84 -5.71 -20.19
CA GLU A 127 0.18 -4.64 -20.29
C GLU A 127 -0.26 -3.39 -19.48
N GLY A 128 -0.93 -3.63 -18.35
CA GLY A 128 -1.16 -2.61 -17.33
C GLY A 128 0.10 -2.34 -16.49
N PRO A 129 0.27 -1.15 -15.88
CA PRO A 129 1.42 -0.89 -15.02
C PRO A 129 1.50 -1.90 -13.86
N VAL A 130 2.57 -2.69 -13.82
CA VAL A 130 2.76 -3.74 -12.80
C VAL A 130 3.11 -3.10 -11.45
N TRP A 131 2.09 -2.70 -10.70
CA TRP A 131 2.22 -2.01 -9.41
C TRP A 131 2.77 -2.94 -8.32
N GLY A 132 4.09 -3.01 -8.22
CA GLY A 132 4.78 -3.76 -7.17
C GLY A 132 4.63 -5.29 -7.31
N GLY A 133 4.65 -5.78 -8.55
CA GLY A 133 4.66 -7.22 -8.88
C GLY A 133 3.29 -7.89 -8.95
N VAL A 134 2.19 -7.13 -8.89
CA VAL A 134 0.82 -7.65 -8.94
C VAL A 134 0.22 -7.36 -10.32
N SER A 135 -0.42 -8.36 -10.94
CA SER A 135 -1.13 -8.18 -12.22
C SER A 135 -2.40 -7.34 -12.05
N SER A 136 -2.90 -6.76 -13.14
CA SER A 136 -4.08 -5.88 -13.12
C SER A 136 -5.30 -6.56 -12.47
N ARG A 137 -5.53 -7.84 -12.79
CA ARG A 137 -6.62 -8.64 -12.20
C ARG A 137 -6.44 -8.89 -10.70
N ALA A 138 -5.25 -9.30 -10.26
CA ALA A 138 -5.01 -9.55 -8.84
C ALA A 138 -5.06 -8.26 -8.00
N MET A 139 -4.69 -7.12 -8.58
CA MET A 139 -4.86 -5.81 -7.95
C MET A 139 -6.34 -5.42 -7.83
N ARG A 140 -7.18 -5.78 -8.82
CA ARG A 140 -8.63 -5.55 -8.79
C ARG A 140 -9.32 -6.32 -7.67
N GLU A 141 -9.08 -7.63 -7.54
CA GLU A 141 -9.68 -8.43 -6.46
C GLU A 141 -9.23 -7.93 -5.08
N MET A 142 -7.95 -7.63 -4.92
CA MET A 142 -7.41 -7.05 -3.68
C MET A 142 -8.06 -5.70 -3.33
N PHE A 143 -8.31 -4.86 -4.34
CA PHE A 143 -9.02 -3.60 -4.14
C PHE A 143 -10.50 -3.82 -3.80
N LYS A 144 -11.13 -4.86 -4.38
CA LYS A 144 -12.51 -5.25 -4.08
C LYS A 144 -12.67 -5.64 -2.60
N SER A 145 -11.83 -6.54 -2.08
CA SER A 145 -11.83 -6.90 -0.65
C SER A 145 -11.54 -5.69 0.26
N TYR A 146 -10.71 -4.75 -0.19
CA TYR A 146 -10.46 -3.51 0.53
C TYR A 146 -11.69 -2.58 0.55
N VAL A 147 -12.44 -2.45 -0.55
CA VAL A 147 -13.70 -1.69 -0.57
C VAL A 147 -14.76 -2.38 0.29
N GLU A 148 -14.88 -3.70 0.23
CA GLU A 148 -15.80 -4.51 1.04
C GLU A 148 -15.61 -4.27 2.54
N MET A 149 -14.36 -4.33 3.02
CA MET A 149 -14.02 -3.96 4.40
C MET A 149 -14.39 -2.51 4.76
N LEU A 150 -14.25 -1.55 3.83
CA LEU A 150 -14.68 -0.16 4.07
C LEU A 150 -16.20 0.02 4.04
N VAL A 151 -16.95 -0.80 3.30
CA VAL A 151 -18.42 -0.87 3.33
C VAL A 151 -18.88 -1.45 4.68
N SER A 152 -18.31 -2.56 5.12
CA SER A 152 -18.58 -3.10 6.47
C SER A 152 -18.23 -2.10 7.57
N THR A 153 -17.12 -1.36 7.43
CA THR A 153 -16.73 -0.28 8.37
C THR A 153 -17.71 0.91 8.38
N ALA A 154 -18.48 1.12 7.30
CA ALA A 154 -19.48 2.17 7.26
C ALA A 154 -20.76 1.81 8.04
N LEU A 155 -21.05 0.51 8.17
CA LEU A 155 -22.16 -0.06 8.92
C LEU A 155 -21.79 -0.33 10.39
N ASP A 156 -20.56 -0.79 10.64
CA ASP A 156 -19.98 -0.99 11.98
C ASP A 156 -18.64 -0.23 12.12
N PRO A 157 -18.58 0.86 12.93
CA PRO A 157 -17.36 1.64 13.11
C PRO A 157 -16.23 0.88 13.83
N ASP A 158 -16.53 -0.21 14.53
CA ASP A 158 -15.54 -1.03 15.24
C ASP A 158 -14.97 -2.17 14.38
N MET A 159 -15.49 -2.37 13.15
CA MET A 159 -15.05 -3.43 12.21
C MET A 159 -13.53 -3.50 12.03
N ILE A 160 -12.85 -2.37 11.80
CA ILE A 160 -11.38 -2.36 11.64
C ILE A 160 -10.67 -2.83 12.91
N GLN A 161 -11.18 -2.46 14.09
CA GLN A 161 -10.60 -2.87 15.36
C GLN A 161 -10.82 -4.37 15.60
N ALA A 162 -12.03 -4.88 15.34
CA ALA A 162 -12.35 -6.30 15.44
C ALA A 162 -11.50 -7.17 14.49
N LEU A 163 -11.27 -6.72 13.26
CA LEU A 163 -10.35 -7.37 12.32
C LEU A 163 -8.91 -7.37 12.87
N GLU A 164 -8.40 -6.23 13.35
CA GLU A 164 -7.04 -6.13 13.92
C GLU A 164 -6.85 -7.00 15.17
N ASP A 165 -7.85 -7.08 16.05
CA ASP A 165 -7.83 -7.88 17.29
C ASP A 165 -7.91 -9.39 17.03
N THR A 166 -8.44 -9.80 15.88
CA THR A 166 -8.53 -11.21 15.44
C THR A 166 -7.43 -11.62 14.44
N ASP A 167 -6.58 -10.69 14.01
CA ASP A 167 -5.63 -10.80 12.88
C ASP A 167 -6.23 -11.46 11.63
N ASP A 168 -7.42 -11.00 11.23
CA ASP A 168 -8.19 -11.54 10.11
C ASP A 168 -7.36 -11.69 8.82
N GLU A 169 -7.30 -12.93 8.30
CA GLU A 169 -6.50 -13.29 7.13
C GLU A 169 -7.13 -12.83 5.79
N LEU A 170 -8.43 -12.48 5.77
CA LEU A 170 -9.17 -12.15 4.56
C LEU A 170 -8.97 -10.69 4.13
N TYR A 171 -9.23 -9.74 5.04
CA TYR A 171 -9.28 -8.31 4.78
C TYR A 171 -8.00 -7.58 5.16
N LEU A 172 -7.29 -8.01 6.22
CA LEU A 172 -6.08 -7.30 6.64
C LEU A 172 -4.95 -7.37 5.60
N PRO A 173 -4.64 -8.49 4.92
CA PRO A 173 -3.58 -8.50 3.92
C PRO A 173 -3.85 -7.60 2.71
N PRO A 174 -5.06 -7.59 2.10
CA PRO A 174 -5.43 -6.57 1.11
C PRO A 174 -5.33 -5.14 1.64
N MET A 175 -5.87 -4.86 2.83
CA MET A 175 -5.81 -3.53 3.44
C MET A 175 -4.37 -3.03 3.64
N ARG A 176 -3.54 -3.85 4.31
CA ARG A 176 -2.12 -3.57 4.56
C ARG A 176 -1.37 -3.33 3.24
N LYS A 177 -1.71 -4.05 2.16
CA LYS A 177 -1.09 -3.89 0.83
C LYS A 177 -1.51 -2.61 0.10
N ILE A 178 -2.80 -2.26 0.12
CA ILE A 178 -3.30 -0.99 -0.46
C ILE A 178 -2.75 0.22 0.30
N ASP A 179 -2.80 0.20 1.64
CA ASP A 179 -2.24 1.26 2.50
C ASP A 179 -0.72 1.43 2.30
N SER A 180 0.00 0.34 2.01
CA SER A 180 1.42 0.35 1.66
C SER A 180 1.69 0.98 0.29
N LEU A 181 0.89 0.70 -0.74
CA LEU A 181 1.02 1.32 -2.08
C LEU A 181 0.84 2.84 -2.01
N LEU A 182 -0.22 3.30 -1.33
CA LEU A 182 -0.49 4.72 -1.10
C LEU A 182 0.66 5.40 -0.34
N SER A 183 1.13 4.75 0.74
CA SER A 183 2.24 5.24 1.56
C SER A 183 3.56 5.31 0.79
N GLU A 184 3.83 4.38 -0.12
CA GLU A 184 5.04 4.37 -0.94
C GLU A 184 5.02 5.49 -1.98
N GLN A 185 3.90 5.76 -2.67
CA GLN A 185 3.80 6.92 -3.55
C GLN A 185 3.93 8.23 -2.77
N LYS A 186 3.29 8.34 -1.60
CA LYS A 186 3.40 9.52 -0.73
C LYS A 186 4.85 9.80 -0.31
N LYS A 187 5.61 8.75 0.04
CA LYS A 187 7.05 8.81 0.34
C LYS A 187 7.92 9.13 -0.88
N ARG A 188 7.46 8.86 -2.11
CA ARG A 188 8.16 9.23 -3.35
C ARG A 188 7.95 10.70 -3.68
N LEU A 189 6.72 11.20 -3.60
CA LEU A 189 6.41 12.62 -3.78
C LEU A 189 7.22 13.49 -2.80
N LEU A 190 7.27 13.15 -1.51
CA LEU A 190 8.09 13.87 -0.51
C LEU A 190 9.59 13.94 -0.82
N ARG A 191 10.12 13.03 -1.65
CA ARG A 191 11.52 13.08 -2.10
C ARG A 191 11.73 14.00 -3.30
N ARG A 192 10.66 14.37 -4.01
CA ARG A 192 10.68 15.32 -5.14
C ARG A 192 10.31 16.74 -4.71
N ILE A 193 9.45 16.88 -3.69
CA ILE A 193 8.95 18.18 -3.21
C ILE A 193 9.54 18.59 -1.87
N ASN A 194 10.04 19.83 -1.78
CA ASN A 194 10.55 20.40 -0.53
C ASN A 194 9.39 20.93 0.36
N MET A 195 8.50 20.04 0.78
CA MET A 195 7.32 20.38 1.58
C MET A 195 7.68 20.50 3.07
N SER A 196 7.49 21.70 3.63
CA SER A 196 7.80 22.01 5.03
C SER A 196 6.96 21.16 5.99
N VAL A 197 7.48 20.91 7.21
CA VAL A 197 6.76 20.16 8.25
C VAL A 197 5.40 20.80 8.59
N PRO A 198 5.28 22.13 8.78
CA PRO A 198 3.97 22.75 9.03
C PRO A 198 2.97 22.53 7.89
N HIS A 199 3.42 22.55 6.62
CA HIS A 199 2.51 22.25 5.50
C HIS A 199 2.05 20.79 5.53
N GLN A 200 2.94 19.84 5.88
CA GLN A 200 2.55 18.44 6.06
C GLN A 200 1.50 18.28 7.17
N GLU A 201 1.71 18.91 8.33
CA GLU A 201 0.77 18.84 9.46
C GLU A 201 -0.62 19.35 9.09
N VAL A 202 -0.72 20.52 8.45
CA VAL A 202 -2.00 21.09 8.00
C VAL A 202 -2.65 20.22 6.92
N LEU A 203 -1.86 19.70 5.96
CA LEU A 203 -2.32 18.77 4.93
C LEU A 203 -2.75 17.40 5.46
N HIS A 204 -2.41 17.02 6.70
CA HIS A 204 -2.85 15.78 7.34
C HIS A 204 -4.08 15.99 8.22
N MET A 205 -4.27 17.23 8.70
CA MET A 205 -5.35 17.63 9.60
C MET A 205 -6.68 17.81 8.86
N TYR A 206 -6.62 18.36 7.64
CA TYR A 206 -7.78 18.83 6.89
C TYR A 206 -8.05 17.96 5.64
N PRO A 207 -9.08 17.10 5.63
CA PRO A 207 -9.34 16.18 4.53
C PRO A 207 -9.94 16.84 3.28
N LYS A 208 -10.22 18.15 3.26
CA LYS A 208 -10.68 18.85 2.05
C LYS A 208 -9.64 19.87 1.63
N MET A 209 -9.26 19.85 0.35
CA MET A 209 -8.35 20.81 -0.26
C MET A 209 -9.06 21.44 -1.47
N THR A 210 -9.11 22.76 -1.53
CA THR A 210 -9.51 23.52 -2.73
C THR A 210 -8.41 24.50 -3.12
N ALA A 211 -8.43 24.99 -4.35
CA ALA A 211 -7.30 25.70 -4.94
C ALA A 211 -7.80 26.78 -5.91
N ASP A 212 -7.67 28.04 -5.50
CA ASP A 212 -8.16 29.20 -6.25
C ASP A 212 -7.00 29.89 -6.99
N PRO A 213 -7.08 30.07 -8.33
CA PRO A 213 -6.02 30.71 -9.09
C PRO A 213 -5.92 32.20 -8.76
N LEU A 214 -4.70 32.71 -8.69
CA LEU A 214 -4.40 34.13 -8.50
C LEU A 214 -3.81 34.70 -9.80
N GLU A 215 -4.17 35.94 -10.13
CA GLU A 215 -3.69 36.67 -11.32
C GLU A 215 -2.16 36.68 -11.45
N SER A 216 -1.43 36.62 -10.32
CA SER A 216 0.03 36.52 -10.24
C SER A 216 0.64 35.18 -10.72
N GLY A 217 -0.11 34.27 -11.35
CA GLY A 217 0.36 32.93 -11.75
C GLY A 217 0.61 31.97 -10.58
N ALA A 218 0.17 32.36 -9.38
CA ALA A 218 0.20 31.57 -8.16
C ALA A 218 -1.20 30.98 -7.88
N VAL A 219 -1.28 30.04 -6.95
CA VAL A 219 -2.53 29.42 -6.50
C VAL A 219 -2.64 29.60 -5.00
N ARG A 220 -3.83 29.94 -4.52
CA ARG A 220 -4.18 29.94 -3.10
C ARG A 220 -4.86 28.62 -2.77
N VAL A 221 -4.21 27.79 -1.97
CA VAL A 221 -4.77 26.53 -1.48
C VAL A 221 -5.51 26.81 -0.18
N HIS A 222 -6.76 26.36 -0.10
CA HIS A 222 -7.58 26.36 1.10
C HIS A 222 -7.69 24.93 1.65
N LEU A 223 -7.48 24.78 2.96
CA LEU A 223 -7.53 23.50 3.67
C LEU A 223 -8.63 23.50 4.73
N ASP A 224 -9.55 22.54 4.56
CA ASP A 224 -10.90 22.51 5.12
C ASP A 224 -11.28 21.12 5.67
N GLY A 225 -12.41 21.08 6.37
CA GLY A 225 -13.10 19.85 6.76
C GLY A 225 -12.78 19.41 8.19
N GLU A 226 -13.66 18.58 8.74
CA GLU A 226 -13.45 18.02 10.07
C GLU A 226 -12.36 16.95 10.02
N GLY A 227 -11.38 17.05 10.91
CA GLY A 227 -10.37 16.01 11.10
C GLY A 227 -11.01 14.67 11.53
N TYR A 228 -10.31 13.57 11.30
CA TYR A 228 -10.83 12.22 11.53
C TYR A 228 -9.78 11.30 12.14
N SER A 229 -10.24 10.21 12.77
CA SER A 229 -9.38 9.16 13.31
C SER A 229 -8.75 8.36 12.18
N ARG A 230 -7.42 8.30 12.13
CA ARG A 230 -6.68 7.51 11.13
C ARG A 230 -6.89 6.00 11.25
N LYS A 231 -7.35 5.51 12.41
CA LYS A 231 -7.65 4.09 12.68
C LYS A 231 -9.09 3.74 12.28
N THR A 232 -10.05 4.35 12.96
CA THR A 232 -11.50 4.06 12.87
C THR A 232 -12.24 4.83 11.78
N LEU A 233 -11.55 5.74 11.06
CA LEU A 233 -12.12 6.62 10.03
C LEU A 233 -13.25 7.56 10.49
N SER A 234 -13.61 7.51 11.78
CA SER A 234 -14.65 8.34 12.38
C SER A 234 -14.24 9.81 12.51
N ARG A 235 -15.20 10.72 12.32
CA ARG A 235 -15.00 12.17 12.42
C ARG A 235 -14.71 12.59 13.86
N VAL A 236 -13.71 13.44 14.04
CA VAL A 236 -13.31 13.99 15.34
C VAL A 236 -13.79 15.43 15.43
N LYS A 237 -14.79 15.68 16.28
CA LYS A 237 -15.30 17.03 16.61
C LYS A 237 -14.30 17.82 17.46
N LYS A 238 -13.12 18.10 16.92
CA LYS A 238 -12.17 19.09 17.47
C LYS A 238 -12.33 20.40 16.72
N SER A 239 -12.54 21.48 17.48
CA SER A 239 -12.38 22.83 16.94
C SER A 239 -10.89 23.06 16.67
N PHE A 240 -10.55 23.12 15.38
CA PHE A 240 -9.23 23.52 14.93
C PHE A 240 -9.18 25.04 14.74
N PRO A 241 -7.98 25.67 14.69
CA PRO A 241 -7.84 27.07 14.32
C PRO A 241 -8.47 27.39 12.96
N LYS A 242 -8.70 28.67 12.68
CA LYS A 242 -9.22 29.14 11.37
C LYS A 242 -8.47 28.50 10.19
N GLN A 243 -9.21 28.23 9.12
CA GLN A 243 -8.73 27.70 7.83
C GLN A 243 -7.42 28.36 7.43
N GLN A 244 -6.47 27.57 6.90
CA GLN A 244 -5.15 28.07 6.50
C GLN A 244 -5.02 28.14 4.98
N ASP A 245 -4.79 29.37 4.50
CA ASP A 245 -4.48 29.67 3.11
C ASP A 245 -2.98 29.45 2.85
N ILE A 246 -2.61 28.54 1.94
CA ILE A 246 -1.22 28.35 1.51
C ILE A 246 -1.06 28.87 0.07
N LYS A 247 -0.19 29.87 -0.13
CA LYS A 247 0.14 30.38 -1.47
C LYS A 247 1.26 29.54 -2.09
N LEU A 248 0.99 28.90 -3.24
CA LEU A 248 1.91 28.02 -3.97
C LEU A 248 2.03 28.44 -5.44
N SER A 249 3.03 27.92 -6.17
CA SER A 249 3.01 27.94 -7.64
C SER A 249 2.04 26.87 -8.17
N ILE A 250 1.58 26.99 -9.42
CA ILE A 250 0.68 26.01 -10.06
C ILE A 250 1.28 24.59 -10.03
N GLU A 251 2.57 24.45 -10.34
CA GLU A 251 3.28 23.17 -10.33
C GLU A 251 3.39 22.59 -8.92
N THR A 252 3.75 23.42 -7.93
CA THR A 252 3.83 22.98 -6.53
C THR A 252 2.45 22.58 -6.01
N CYS A 253 1.39 23.31 -6.39
CA CYS A 253 0.01 22.98 -6.03
C CYS A 253 -0.40 21.58 -6.52
N ARG A 254 -0.05 21.20 -7.76
CA ARG A 254 -0.33 19.84 -8.28
C ARG A 254 0.28 18.74 -7.41
N LEU A 255 1.53 18.92 -6.99
CA LEU A 255 2.21 17.97 -6.11
C LEU A 255 1.60 17.93 -4.70
N TYR A 256 1.16 19.08 -4.16
CA TYR A 256 0.41 19.15 -2.89
C TYR A 256 -0.93 18.40 -3.00
N SER A 257 -1.68 18.58 -4.09
CA SER A 257 -2.96 17.89 -4.32
C SER A 257 -2.80 16.37 -4.45
N LEU A 258 -1.76 15.89 -5.12
CA LEU A 258 -1.45 14.45 -5.19
C LEU A 258 -1.06 13.89 -3.81
N TYR A 259 -0.21 14.61 -3.08
CA TYR A 259 0.19 14.22 -1.72
C TYR A 259 -1.01 14.16 -0.75
N HIS A 260 -1.89 15.16 -0.81
CA HIS A 260 -3.12 15.26 -0.03
C HIS A 260 -4.08 14.11 -0.35
N SER A 261 -4.33 13.87 -1.65
CA SER A 261 -5.17 12.78 -2.14
C SER A 261 -4.66 11.41 -1.68
N LEU A 262 -3.36 11.14 -1.79
CA LEU A 262 -2.74 9.92 -1.25
C LEU A 262 -2.81 9.81 0.27
N HIS A 263 -2.68 10.93 0.99
CA HIS A 263 -2.79 10.93 2.45
C HIS A 263 -4.20 10.53 2.90
N HIS A 264 -5.23 11.13 2.28
CA HIS A 264 -6.63 10.95 2.67
C HIS A 264 -7.39 9.85 1.91
N TYR A 265 -6.76 9.18 0.94
CA TYR A 265 -7.41 8.21 0.06
C TYR A 265 -8.36 7.23 0.78
N LYS A 266 -7.87 6.51 1.80
CA LYS A 266 -8.68 5.57 2.60
C LYS A 266 -9.94 6.20 3.20
N TYR A 267 -9.83 7.44 3.69
CA TYR A 267 -10.96 8.17 4.26
C TYR A 267 -11.95 8.63 3.19
N HIS A 268 -11.49 9.10 2.02
CA HIS A 268 -12.39 9.45 0.93
C HIS A 268 -13.10 8.23 0.33
N THR A 269 -12.40 7.11 0.15
CA THR A 269 -13.02 5.85 -0.27
C THR A 269 -14.04 5.37 0.76
N PHE A 270 -13.73 5.46 2.06
CA PHE A 270 -14.70 5.21 3.13
C PHE A 270 -15.94 6.12 3.06
N LEU A 271 -15.76 7.43 2.82
CA LEU A 271 -16.91 8.33 2.62
C LEU A 271 -17.74 7.99 1.37
N HIS A 272 -17.12 7.44 0.32
CA HIS A 272 -17.86 6.89 -0.82
C HIS A 272 -18.61 5.60 -0.47
N CYS A 273 -18.01 4.70 0.32
CA CYS A 273 -18.66 3.49 0.83
C CYS A 273 -19.85 3.85 1.71
N LYS A 274 -19.66 4.74 2.68
CA LYS A 274 -20.73 5.23 3.54
C LYS A 274 -21.86 5.88 2.76
N LYS A 275 -21.56 6.67 1.73
CA LYS A 275 -22.62 7.22 0.89
C LYS A 275 -23.42 6.12 0.17
N GLU A 276 -22.76 5.06 -0.29
CA GLU A 276 -23.42 3.95 -0.96
C GLU A 276 -24.30 3.14 0.01
N THR A 277 -23.82 2.86 1.23
CA THR A 277 -24.62 2.21 2.29
C THR A 277 -25.81 3.09 2.69
N ASP A 278 -25.57 4.37 2.98
CA ASP A 278 -26.61 5.33 3.36
C ASP A 278 -27.72 5.41 2.27
N ASN A 279 -27.38 5.27 0.97
CA ASN A 279 -28.36 5.26 -0.13
C ASN A 279 -29.23 3.99 -0.14
N ILE A 280 -28.65 2.82 0.16
CA ILE A 280 -29.34 1.52 0.16
C ILE A 280 -30.25 1.41 1.39
N GLU A 281 -29.75 1.81 2.57
CA GLU A 281 -30.52 1.89 3.82
C GLU A 281 -31.72 2.86 3.72
N GLN A 282 -31.65 3.86 2.83
CA GLN A 282 -32.78 4.77 2.54
C GLN A 282 -33.75 4.24 1.47
N ALA A 283 -33.35 3.25 0.68
CA ALA A 283 -34.14 2.71 -0.43
C ALA A 283 -34.92 1.44 -0.06
N ALA A 284 -34.50 0.73 0.98
CA ALA A 284 -35.14 -0.45 1.54
C ALA A 284 -35.63 -0.21 2.98
N GLU A 285 -36.67 -0.90 3.40
CA GLU A 285 -37.17 -0.85 4.79
C GLU A 285 -36.44 -1.90 5.63
N ASP A 286 -35.57 -1.45 6.55
CA ASP A 286 -34.76 -2.27 7.46
C ASP A 286 -33.91 -3.39 6.79
N PRO A 287 -33.08 -3.07 5.77
CA PRO A 287 -32.20 -4.07 5.15
C PRO A 287 -31.14 -4.53 6.15
N GLY A 288 -30.90 -5.84 6.23
CA GLY A 288 -29.86 -6.40 7.09
C GLY A 288 -28.46 -5.93 6.65
N GLN A 289 -27.54 -5.73 7.60
CA GLN A 289 -26.17 -5.25 7.28
C GLN A 289 -25.47 -6.08 6.19
N GLU A 290 -25.59 -7.41 6.24
CA GLU A 290 -25.04 -8.29 5.21
C GLU A 290 -25.66 -8.04 3.83
N GLU A 291 -26.97 -7.78 3.77
CA GLU A 291 -27.67 -7.44 2.53
C GLU A 291 -27.16 -6.10 1.95
N VAL A 292 -26.98 -5.08 2.80
CA VAL A 292 -26.42 -3.79 2.37
C VAL A 292 -25.00 -3.95 1.80
N VAL A 293 -24.15 -4.76 2.45
CA VAL A 293 -22.82 -5.12 1.91
C VAL A 293 -22.95 -5.83 0.55
N GLN A 294 -23.78 -6.86 0.45
CA GLN A 294 -23.98 -7.61 -0.79
C GLN A 294 -24.49 -6.71 -1.94
N GLN A 295 -25.42 -5.80 -1.67
CA GLN A 295 -25.93 -4.84 -2.65
C GLN A 295 -24.85 -3.83 -3.10
N CYS A 296 -24.04 -3.28 -2.18
CA CYS A 296 -22.88 -2.44 -2.54
C CYS A 296 -21.90 -3.20 -3.44
N MET A 297 -21.56 -4.44 -3.07
CA MET A 297 -20.58 -5.25 -3.78
C MET A 297 -21.11 -5.85 -5.09
N ALA A 298 -22.44 -5.85 -5.29
CA ALA A 298 -23.07 -6.16 -6.56
C ALA A 298 -22.95 -5.01 -7.58
N ASN A 299 -22.82 -3.74 -7.13
CA ASN A 299 -22.69 -2.57 -8.00
C ASN A 299 -21.31 -2.49 -8.69
N GLN A 300 -21.10 -3.32 -9.72
CA GLN A 300 -19.83 -3.38 -10.45
C GLN A 300 -19.43 -2.03 -11.07
N ALA A 301 -20.39 -1.24 -11.56
CA ALA A 301 -20.09 0.06 -12.16
C ALA A 301 -19.49 1.06 -11.15
N TRP A 302 -19.94 1.02 -9.89
CA TRP A 302 -19.38 1.81 -8.79
C TRP A 302 -17.99 1.30 -8.37
N LEU A 303 -17.83 -0.02 -8.19
CA LEU A 303 -16.53 -0.64 -7.89
C LEU A 303 -15.48 -0.32 -8.95
N GLU A 304 -15.82 -0.46 -10.24
CA GLU A 304 -14.95 -0.14 -11.37
C GLU A 304 -14.56 1.33 -11.40
N LYS A 305 -15.47 2.25 -11.04
CA LYS A 305 -15.17 3.67 -10.92
C LYS A 305 -14.18 3.96 -9.79
N LEU A 306 -14.38 3.37 -8.61
CA LEU A 306 -13.45 3.51 -7.48
C LEU A 306 -12.07 2.95 -7.81
N PHE A 307 -12.00 1.80 -8.48
CA PHE A 307 -10.76 1.18 -8.92
C PHE A 307 -10.04 2.02 -9.99
N SER A 308 -10.79 2.55 -10.96
CA SER A 308 -10.22 3.42 -12.00
C SER A 308 -9.58 4.67 -11.38
N SER A 309 -10.27 5.33 -10.45
CA SER A 309 -9.71 6.48 -9.72
C SER A 309 -8.52 6.11 -8.81
N PHE A 310 -8.48 4.89 -8.24
CA PHE A 310 -7.31 4.38 -7.52
C PHE A 310 -6.08 4.27 -8.43
N VAL A 311 -6.23 3.57 -9.56
CA VAL A 311 -5.15 3.35 -10.53
C VAL A 311 -4.69 4.67 -11.16
N GLU A 312 -5.62 5.59 -11.45
CA GLU A 312 -5.31 6.95 -11.92
C GLU A 312 -4.46 7.71 -10.88
N LEU A 313 -4.88 7.75 -9.60
CA LEU A 313 -4.13 8.43 -8.55
C LEU A 313 -2.70 7.86 -8.40
N LEU A 314 -2.54 6.54 -8.39
CA LEU A 314 -1.21 5.91 -8.37
C LEU A 314 -0.39 6.31 -9.61
N THR A 315 -1.00 6.29 -10.80
CA THR A 315 -0.35 6.61 -12.07
C THR A 315 0.13 8.06 -12.13
N LEU A 316 -0.71 9.02 -11.73
CA LEU A 316 -0.37 10.43 -11.66
C LEU A 316 0.75 10.67 -10.64
N SER A 317 0.66 10.03 -9.47
CA SER A 317 1.65 10.18 -8.38
C SER A 317 3.01 9.54 -8.68
N ALA A 318 3.08 8.54 -9.56
CA ALA A 318 4.35 7.95 -10.00
C ALA A 318 5.03 8.79 -11.09
N LYS A 319 4.24 9.46 -11.93
CA LYS A 319 4.72 10.33 -13.03
C LYS A 319 5.20 11.69 -12.52
N ALA A 320 4.53 12.27 -11.53
CA ALA A 320 4.85 13.57 -10.92
C ALA A 320 6.11 13.51 -10.02
#